data_AF-A0A7W7AIZ3-F1
#
_entry.id   AF-A0A7W7AIZ3-F1
#
_cell.length_a   1.000
_cell.length_b   1.000
_cell.length_c   1.000
_cell.angle_alpha   90.00
_cell.angle_beta   90.00
_cell.angle_gamma   90.00
#
_symmetry.space_group_name_H-M   'P 1'
#
loop_
_entity.id
_entity.type
_entity.pdbx_description
1 polymer ?
#
loop_
_entity_poly.entity_id
_entity_poly.type
_entity_poly.pdbx_seq_one_letter_code
_entity_poly.pdbx_strand_id
1 'polypeptide(L)'
;MSHTFAAAPSKSAVNSLIVSVGAQLSGKTRGPDQGEGRRVPRRHSYEETDPRAKPWSKVGDGSVPQGLVHCEVLISTADSLRRQLRKEFPLTEIRCRRAERANAAAELDELLARSPAEVPVGRPAQLRMAIAKHDEWLSNADNRLHRIDVDVLRALLGFLDFATGRLFPSIEKIAERAGVHYNSAVAAIRRLRHHGLIERVRRTTRTGNDKQAGPQLEQTSNAYFFDHRRRMAARTWQTYWKRLILALRRLGARRPAAPVLSIVGAPPAPPTPLQAALASYGSKLAERDHTE
;
A
#
# COMPACT_ATOMS: atom_id res chain seq x y z
N MET A 1 12.87 70.85 23.42
CA MET A 1 13.77 69.96 22.67
C MET A 1 13.65 68.57 23.25
N SER A 2 12.88 67.70 22.61
CA SER A 2 12.56 66.36 23.12
C SER A 2 13.40 65.33 22.36
N HIS A 3 14.42 64.79 23.02
CA HIS A 3 15.25 63.72 22.47
C HIS A 3 14.50 62.39 22.53
N THR A 4 14.27 61.78 21.37
CA THR A 4 13.71 60.43 21.23
C THR A 4 14.87 59.42 21.32
N PHE A 5 14.87 58.58 22.35
CA PHE A 5 15.80 57.45 22.45
C PHE A 5 15.34 56.31 21.52
N ALA A 6 16.20 55.91 20.58
CA ALA A 6 15.97 54.77 19.71
C ALA A 6 16.15 53.44 20.49
N ALA A 7 15.15 52.57 20.42
CA ALA A 7 15.15 51.26 21.07
C ALA A 7 16.17 50.30 20.41
N ALA A 8 16.86 49.51 21.23
CA ALA A 8 17.84 48.53 20.75
C ALA A 8 17.18 47.40 19.91
N PRO A 9 17.81 46.96 18.82
CA PRO A 9 17.26 45.93 17.94
C PRO A 9 17.17 44.57 18.65
N SER A 10 16.11 43.81 18.34
CA SER A 10 15.86 42.50 18.93
C SER A 10 16.90 41.46 18.48
N LYS A 11 17.14 40.43 19.31
CA LYS A 11 18.05 39.31 18.99
C LYS A 11 17.71 38.62 17.67
N SER A 12 16.43 38.60 17.27
CA SER A 12 16.00 38.05 15.99
C SER A 12 16.43 38.92 14.81
N ALA A 13 16.38 40.24 14.94
CA ALA A 13 16.86 41.18 13.92
C ALA A 13 18.38 41.06 13.74
N VAL A 14 19.12 40.97 14.86
CA VAL A 14 20.58 40.77 14.84
C VAL A 14 20.95 39.44 14.18
N ASN A 15 20.27 38.34 14.52
CA ASN A 15 20.51 37.04 13.88
C ASN A 15 20.17 37.05 12.38
N SER A 16 19.11 37.76 11.95
CA SER A 16 18.77 37.88 10.53
C SER A 16 19.84 38.66 9.75
N LEU A 17 20.42 39.69 10.37
CA LEU A 17 21.53 40.47 9.82
C LEU A 17 22.79 39.62 9.69
N ILE A 18 23.17 38.87 10.74
CA ILE A 18 24.33 37.96 10.72
C ILE A 18 24.18 36.89 9.62
N VAL A 19 23.00 36.31 9.47
CA VAL A 19 22.72 35.33 8.41
C VAL A 19 22.80 35.98 7.02
N SER A 20 22.30 37.21 6.87
CA SER A 20 22.34 37.93 5.58
C SER A 20 23.77 38.35 5.18
N VAL A 21 24.60 38.77 6.14
CA VAL A 21 26.00 39.16 5.92
C VAL A 21 26.87 37.93 5.62
N GLY A 22 26.63 36.81 6.33
CA GLY A 22 27.30 35.53 6.04
C GLY A 22 26.96 34.97 4.65
N ALA A 23 25.73 35.20 4.17
CA ALA A 23 25.33 34.83 2.82
C ALA A 23 26.04 35.68 1.75
N GLN A 24 26.15 37.00 1.96
CA GLN A 24 26.81 37.95 1.05
C GLN A 24 28.33 37.71 0.92
N LEU A 25 29.00 37.32 1.99
CA LEU A 25 30.45 37.03 1.99
C LEU A 25 30.82 35.71 1.30
N SER A 26 29.85 34.78 1.12
CA SER A 26 30.15 33.45 0.58
C SER A 26 30.22 33.39 -0.95
N GLY A 27 29.91 34.47 -1.67
CA GLY A 27 29.87 34.49 -3.14
C GLY A 27 28.82 33.56 -3.76
N LYS A 28 27.94 32.96 -2.95
CA LYS A 28 26.91 32.02 -3.41
C LYS A 28 25.65 32.77 -3.81
N THR A 29 25.31 32.74 -5.09
CA THR A 29 24.05 33.28 -5.63
C THR A 29 22.88 32.44 -5.12
N ARG A 30 21.85 33.09 -4.54
CA ARG A 30 20.63 32.42 -4.07
C ARG A 30 19.86 31.85 -5.27
N GLY A 31 19.91 30.54 -5.43
CA GLY A 31 19.11 29.79 -6.37
C GLY A 31 17.62 29.93 -6.06
N PRO A 32 16.75 29.82 -7.07
CA PRO A 32 15.33 30.10 -6.93
C PRO A 32 14.68 29.16 -5.90
N ASP A 33 14.01 29.70 -4.88
CA ASP A 33 13.36 28.89 -3.83
C ASP A 33 12.22 28.00 -4.36
N GLN A 34 11.67 28.33 -5.54
CA GLN A 34 10.58 27.63 -6.23
C GLN A 34 10.83 27.67 -7.75
N GLY A 35 10.51 26.59 -8.47
CA GLY A 35 10.67 26.50 -9.92
C GLY A 35 10.05 25.23 -10.50
N GLU A 36 9.66 25.30 -11.78
CA GLU A 36 9.06 24.20 -12.52
C GLU A 36 10.01 22.98 -12.58
N GLY A 37 9.53 21.80 -12.23
CA GLY A 37 10.34 20.57 -12.10
C GLY A 37 10.96 20.31 -10.72
N ARG A 38 10.94 21.26 -9.78
CA ARG A 38 11.54 21.09 -8.44
C ARG A 38 10.60 20.39 -7.44
N ARG A 39 11.09 19.36 -6.74
CA ARG A 39 10.31 18.64 -5.71
C ARG A 39 10.79 19.00 -4.31
N VAL A 40 10.18 20.04 -3.73
CA VAL A 40 10.50 20.53 -2.37
C VAL A 40 10.23 19.45 -1.30
N PRO A 41 11.17 19.20 -0.38
CA PRO A 41 10.97 18.29 0.76
C PRO A 41 9.73 18.64 1.57
N ARG A 42 8.88 17.65 1.82
CA ARG A 42 7.67 17.80 2.65
C ARG A 42 7.93 17.38 4.09
N ARG A 43 7.17 17.91 5.04
CA ARG A 43 7.25 17.52 6.47
C ARG A 43 7.20 16.00 6.63
N HIS A 44 8.06 15.47 7.51
CA HIS A 44 8.28 14.03 7.75
C HIS A 44 8.84 13.26 6.53
N SER A 45 9.71 13.90 5.74
CA SER A 45 10.58 13.21 4.79
C SER A 45 11.92 12.86 5.44
N TYR A 46 12.45 11.69 5.11
CA TYR A 46 13.75 11.22 5.60
C TYR A 46 14.74 11.13 4.44
N GLU A 47 16.00 11.48 4.71
CA GLU A 47 17.08 11.31 3.75
C GLU A 47 17.22 9.82 3.38
N GLU A 48 17.49 9.52 2.11
CA GLU A 48 17.61 8.14 1.61
C GLU A 48 18.63 7.28 2.38
N THR A 49 19.64 7.91 2.98
CA THR A 49 20.65 7.26 3.82
C THR A 49 20.12 6.89 5.21
N ASP A 50 19.10 7.59 5.73
CA ASP A 50 18.49 7.37 7.04
C ASP A 50 17.81 5.98 7.11
N PRO A 51 18.06 5.17 8.16
CA PRO A 51 17.35 3.91 8.37
C PRO A 51 15.81 4.03 8.32
N ARG A 52 15.24 5.17 8.74
CA ARG A 52 13.79 5.44 8.67
C ARG A 52 13.27 5.56 7.25
N ALA A 53 14.11 5.94 6.29
CA ALA A 53 13.80 5.95 4.85
C ALA A 53 13.84 4.54 4.23
N LYS A 54 14.29 3.53 5.00
CA LYS A 54 14.47 2.14 4.58
C LYS A 54 13.59 1.18 5.39
N PRO A 55 12.26 1.35 5.40
CA PRO A 55 11.34 0.56 6.22
C PRO A 55 11.11 -0.87 5.68
N TRP A 56 11.89 -1.32 4.70
CA TRP A 56 11.67 -2.59 4.03
C TRP A 56 12.23 -3.76 4.82
N SER A 57 11.52 -4.88 4.76
CA SER A 57 11.92 -6.17 5.31
C SER A 57 11.62 -7.27 4.31
N LYS A 58 12.38 -8.36 4.39
CA LYS A 58 12.18 -9.55 3.58
C LYS A 58 10.74 -10.06 3.68
N VAL A 59 10.14 -10.42 2.54
CA VAL A 59 8.75 -10.87 2.48
C VAL A 59 8.72 -12.38 2.69
N GLY A 60 8.21 -12.83 3.83
CA GLY A 60 8.28 -14.25 4.21
C GLY A 60 9.74 -14.69 4.35
N ASP A 61 10.11 -15.77 3.68
CA ASP A 61 11.51 -16.19 3.53
C ASP A 61 12.25 -15.51 2.37
N GLY A 62 11.62 -14.52 1.71
CA GLY A 62 12.06 -13.77 0.53
C GLY A 62 12.35 -14.59 -0.72
N SER A 63 11.89 -15.84 -0.74
CA SER A 63 11.79 -16.61 -1.98
C SER A 63 10.68 -16.06 -2.85
N VAL A 64 10.82 -16.23 -4.18
CA VAL A 64 9.78 -15.85 -5.14
C VAL A 64 8.45 -16.55 -4.86
N PRO A 65 8.40 -17.88 -4.60
CA PRO A 65 7.14 -18.57 -4.33
C PRO A 65 6.40 -18.03 -3.10
N GLN A 66 7.09 -17.81 -1.97
CA GLN A 66 6.43 -17.22 -0.80
C GLN A 66 6.00 -15.78 -1.07
N GLY A 67 6.85 -14.99 -1.72
CA GLY A 67 6.54 -13.60 -2.10
C GLY A 67 5.25 -13.48 -2.93
N LEU A 68 5.08 -14.36 -3.91
CA LEU A 68 3.86 -14.43 -4.74
C LEU A 68 2.62 -14.79 -3.89
N VAL A 69 2.74 -15.79 -3.00
CA VAL A 69 1.65 -16.16 -2.08
C VAL A 69 1.23 -14.97 -1.20
N HIS A 70 2.20 -14.23 -0.64
CA HIS A 70 1.92 -13.01 0.11
C HIS A 70 1.14 -11.99 -0.72
N CYS A 71 1.58 -11.74 -1.96
CA CYS A 71 0.93 -10.79 -2.86
C CYS A 71 -0.51 -11.22 -3.20
N GLU A 72 -0.72 -12.47 -3.58
CA GLU A 72 -2.04 -13.02 -3.94
C GLU A 72 -3.02 -12.94 -2.77
N VAL A 73 -2.57 -13.33 -1.58
CA VAL A 73 -3.41 -13.29 -0.38
C VAL A 73 -3.77 -11.86 0.00
N LEU A 74 -2.82 -10.92 -0.12
CA LEU A 74 -3.08 -9.50 0.14
C LEU A 74 -4.08 -8.92 -0.87
N ILE A 75 -3.93 -9.22 -2.16
CA ILE A 75 -4.87 -8.80 -3.21
C ILE A 75 -6.27 -9.39 -2.97
N SER A 76 -6.37 -10.69 -2.66
CA SER A 76 -7.64 -11.36 -2.34
C SER A 76 -8.31 -10.77 -1.11
N THR A 77 -7.51 -10.36 -0.11
CA THR A 77 -8.01 -9.69 1.10
C THR A 77 -8.54 -8.30 0.75
N ALA A 78 -7.81 -7.51 -0.04
CA ALA A 78 -8.26 -6.21 -0.51
C ALA A 78 -9.56 -6.31 -1.34
N ASP A 79 -9.69 -7.32 -2.20
CA ASP A 79 -10.92 -7.56 -2.96
C ASP A 79 -12.10 -7.93 -2.04
N SER A 80 -11.86 -8.77 -1.03
CA SER A 80 -12.89 -9.15 -0.06
C SER A 80 -13.35 -7.93 0.76
N LEU A 81 -12.41 -7.10 1.22
CA LEU A 81 -12.69 -5.86 1.93
C LEU A 81 -13.46 -4.87 1.05
N ARG A 82 -13.08 -4.72 -0.22
CA ARG A 82 -13.82 -3.92 -1.21
C ARG A 82 -15.28 -4.35 -1.31
N ARG A 83 -15.54 -5.66 -1.41
CA ARG A 83 -16.92 -6.19 -1.48
C ARG A 83 -17.70 -5.93 -0.20
N GLN A 84 -17.05 -6.07 0.96
CA GLN A 84 -17.67 -5.74 2.26
C GLN A 84 -18.03 -4.26 2.35
N LEU A 85 -17.09 -3.36 2.07
CA LEU A 85 -17.32 -1.92 2.13
C LEU A 85 -18.38 -1.45 1.13
N ARG A 86 -18.51 -2.11 -0.03
CA ARG A 86 -19.59 -1.84 -0.97
C ARG A 86 -20.98 -2.19 -0.40
N LYS A 87 -21.07 -3.23 0.42
CA LYS A 87 -22.32 -3.63 1.10
C LYS A 87 -22.63 -2.69 2.28
N GLU A 88 -21.60 -2.31 3.03
CA GLU A 88 -21.72 -1.43 4.19
C GLU A 88 -22.06 0.02 3.79
N PHE A 89 -21.52 0.49 2.66
CA PHE A 89 -21.73 1.85 2.15
C PHE A 89 -22.35 1.81 0.74
N PRO A 90 -23.66 1.49 0.63
CA PRO A 90 -24.36 1.47 -0.64
C PRO A 90 -24.48 2.89 -1.23
N LEU A 91 -24.41 2.99 -2.56
CA LEU A 91 -24.43 4.28 -3.28
C LEU A 91 -25.69 5.10 -3.02
N THR A 92 -26.83 4.42 -2.87
CA THR A 92 -28.12 5.04 -2.58
C THR A 92 -28.09 5.75 -1.23
N GLU A 93 -27.63 5.08 -0.18
CA GLU A 93 -27.53 5.67 1.16
C GLU A 93 -26.51 6.80 1.21
N ILE A 94 -25.38 6.68 0.49
CA ILE A 94 -24.41 7.79 0.37
C ILE A 94 -25.09 9.03 -0.22
N ARG A 95 -25.92 8.86 -1.26
CA ARG A 95 -26.64 9.98 -1.88
C ARG A 95 -27.66 10.58 -0.92
N CYS A 96 -28.47 9.75 -0.26
CA CYS A 96 -29.46 10.21 0.72
C CYS A 96 -28.79 10.99 1.86
N ARG A 97 -27.72 10.45 2.45
CA ARG A 97 -27.00 11.13 3.55
C ARG A 97 -26.33 12.43 3.13
N ARG A 98 -25.84 12.51 1.88
CA ARG A 98 -25.33 13.79 1.34
C ARG A 98 -26.45 14.83 1.20
N ALA A 99 -27.64 14.42 0.78
CA ALA A 99 -28.80 15.30 0.71
C ALA A 99 -29.28 15.73 2.11
N GLU A 100 -29.40 14.80 3.06
CA GLU A 100 -29.75 15.09 4.46
C GLU A 100 -28.74 16.06 5.11
N ARG A 101 -27.44 15.83 4.89
CA ARG A 101 -26.38 16.72 5.34
C ARG A 101 -26.49 18.12 4.72
N ALA A 102 -26.79 18.20 3.44
CA ALA A 102 -26.98 19.48 2.74
C ALA A 102 -28.21 20.24 3.25
N ASN A 103 -29.32 19.54 3.47
CA ASN A 103 -30.55 20.11 4.02
C ASN A 103 -30.33 20.63 5.45
N ALA A 104 -29.66 19.85 6.31
CA ALA A 104 -29.35 20.27 7.67
C ALA A 104 -28.42 21.49 7.71
N ALA A 105 -27.47 21.58 6.77
CA ALA A 105 -26.60 22.75 6.63
C ALA A 105 -27.38 23.99 6.17
N ALA A 106 -28.24 23.84 5.15
CA ALA A 106 -29.08 24.94 4.68
C ALA A 106 -30.03 25.46 5.77
N GLU A 107 -30.67 24.56 6.53
CA GLU A 107 -31.53 24.95 7.66
C GLU A 107 -30.73 25.68 8.75
N LEU A 108 -29.50 25.23 9.03
CA LEU A 108 -28.64 25.90 10.01
C LEU A 108 -28.27 27.31 9.54
N ASP A 109 -27.93 27.47 8.26
CA ASP A 109 -27.60 28.77 7.67
C ASP A 109 -28.81 29.72 7.70
N GLU A 110 -30.01 29.23 7.39
CA GLU A 110 -31.26 29.99 7.51
C GLU A 110 -31.52 30.45 8.95
N LEU A 111 -31.34 29.57 9.94
CA LEU A 111 -31.53 29.93 11.36
C LEU A 111 -30.50 30.94 11.83
N LEU A 112 -29.25 30.85 11.36
CA LEU A 112 -28.19 31.81 11.69
C LEU A 112 -28.41 33.18 11.03
N ALA A 113 -29.18 33.24 9.94
CA ALA A 113 -29.55 34.48 9.28
C ALA A 113 -30.75 35.20 9.93
N ARG A 114 -31.56 34.50 10.75
CA ARG A 114 -32.70 35.10 11.48
C ARG A 114 -32.24 35.87 12.71
N SER A 115 -33.12 36.74 13.22
CA SER A 115 -32.88 37.44 14.50
C SER A 115 -32.76 36.41 15.64
N PRO A 116 -31.83 36.57 16.60
CA PRO A 116 -31.65 35.62 17.70
C PRO A 116 -32.91 35.29 18.51
N ALA A 117 -33.87 36.22 18.56
CA ALA A 117 -35.16 36.04 19.25
C ALA A 117 -36.13 35.08 18.52
N GLU A 118 -35.95 34.87 17.22
CA GLU A 118 -36.81 34.03 16.38
C GLU A 118 -36.25 32.60 16.22
N VAL A 119 -35.02 32.37 16.69
CA VAL A 119 -34.34 31.07 16.56
C VAL A 119 -34.83 30.13 17.66
N PRO A 120 -35.40 28.96 17.31
CA PRO A 120 -35.79 27.97 18.31
C PRO A 120 -34.58 27.52 19.15
N VAL A 121 -34.74 27.54 20.47
CA VAL A 121 -33.68 27.18 21.42
C VAL A 121 -33.24 25.73 21.16
N GLY A 122 -31.93 25.52 21.01
CA GLY A 122 -31.32 24.20 20.84
C GLY A 122 -31.35 23.62 19.41
N ARG A 123 -32.21 24.11 18.51
CA ARG A 123 -32.28 23.61 17.12
C ARG A 123 -30.96 23.76 16.35
N PRO A 124 -30.25 24.92 16.39
CA PRO A 124 -28.94 25.04 15.74
C PRO A 124 -27.89 24.05 16.27
N ALA A 125 -27.94 23.71 17.56
CA ALA A 125 -27.02 22.74 18.15
C ALA A 125 -27.32 21.32 17.62
N GLN A 126 -28.60 20.94 17.55
CA GLN A 126 -29.03 19.66 16.97
C GLN A 126 -28.58 19.52 15.50
N LEU A 127 -28.73 20.57 14.70
CA LEU A 127 -28.31 20.57 13.29
C LEU A 127 -26.79 20.39 13.16
N ARG A 128 -25.98 21.08 13.97
CA ARG A 128 -24.52 20.89 14.01
C ARG A 128 -24.14 19.45 14.33
N MET A 129 -24.80 18.84 15.33
CA MET A 129 -24.58 17.43 15.67
C MET A 129 -24.97 16.48 14.53
N ALA A 130 -26.09 16.74 13.87
CA ALA A 130 -26.53 15.96 12.72
C ALA A 130 -25.53 16.06 11.55
N ILE A 131 -25.09 17.27 11.20
CA ILE A 131 -24.06 17.50 10.17
C ILE A 131 -22.78 16.74 10.51
N ALA A 132 -22.28 16.86 11.75
CA ALA A 132 -21.07 16.16 12.19
C ALA A 132 -21.22 14.63 12.05
N LYS A 133 -22.38 14.09 12.43
CA LYS A 133 -22.69 12.65 12.29
C LYS A 133 -22.73 12.20 10.84
N HIS A 134 -23.33 12.99 9.94
CA HIS A 134 -23.31 12.68 8.51
C HIS A 134 -21.90 12.80 7.92
N ASP A 135 -21.14 13.84 8.28
CA ASP A 135 -19.77 14.05 7.80
C ASP A 135 -18.83 12.91 8.23
N GLU A 136 -18.95 12.42 9.48
CA GLU A 136 -18.20 11.25 9.94
C GLU A 136 -18.53 9.99 9.12
N TRP A 137 -19.83 9.70 8.94
CA TRP A 137 -20.26 8.55 8.15
C TRP A 137 -19.82 8.66 6.68
N LEU A 138 -19.95 9.86 6.08
CA LEU A 138 -19.54 10.12 4.70
C LEU A 138 -18.04 10.04 4.52
N SER A 139 -17.25 10.49 5.49
CA SER A 139 -15.79 10.34 5.49
C SER A 139 -15.38 8.86 5.43
N ASN A 140 -16.04 7.99 6.22
CA ASN A 140 -15.81 6.55 6.16
C ASN A 140 -16.24 5.97 4.79
N ALA A 141 -17.39 6.39 4.27
CA ALA A 141 -17.88 5.95 2.96
C ALA A 141 -16.99 6.39 1.79
N ASP A 142 -16.41 7.60 1.84
CA ASP A 142 -15.52 8.14 0.82
C ASP A 142 -14.17 7.40 0.79
N ASN A 143 -13.78 6.79 1.92
CA ASN A 143 -12.59 5.95 2.02
C ASN A 143 -12.85 4.47 1.65
N ARG A 144 -14.05 4.11 1.18
CA ARG A 144 -14.32 2.74 0.70
C ARG A 144 -13.42 2.35 -0.47
N LEU A 145 -12.98 1.10 -0.50
CA LEU A 145 -12.18 0.60 -1.61
C LEU A 145 -13.00 0.47 -2.90
N HIS A 146 -12.39 0.79 -4.03
CA HIS A 146 -12.91 0.63 -5.39
C HIS A 146 -12.16 -0.46 -6.14
N ARG A 147 -12.65 -0.81 -7.34
CA ARG A 147 -11.96 -1.75 -8.24
C ARG A 147 -10.54 -1.27 -8.57
N ILE A 148 -10.43 0.00 -8.94
CA ILE A 148 -9.17 0.66 -9.28
C ILE A 148 -8.14 0.51 -8.14
N ASP A 149 -8.57 0.52 -6.87
CA ASP A 149 -7.64 0.41 -5.75
C ASP A 149 -6.97 -0.96 -5.68
N VAL A 150 -7.70 -2.02 -6.03
CA VAL A 150 -7.16 -3.38 -6.08
C VAL A 150 -6.21 -3.52 -7.27
N ASP A 151 -6.52 -2.89 -8.40
CA ASP A 151 -5.67 -2.89 -9.60
C ASP A 151 -4.36 -2.10 -9.33
N VAL A 152 -4.44 -0.96 -8.65
CA VAL A 152 -3.29 -0.18 -8.20
C VAL A 152 -2.44 -0.96 -7.18
N LEU A 153 -3.07 -1.68 -6.24
CA LEU A 153 -2.35 -2.55 -5.31
C LEU A 153 -1.60 -3.66 -6.06
N ARG A 154 -2.24 -4.30 -7.03
CA ARG A 154 -1.61 -5.33 -7.88
C ARG A 154 -0.42 -4.77 -8.66
N ALA A 155 -0.57 -3.60 -9.26
CA ALA A 155 0.50 -2.92 -9.98
C ALA A 155 1.68 -2.60 -9.04
N LEU A 156 1.40 -2.04 -7.87
CA LEU A 156 2.41 -1.73 -6.85
C LEU A 156 3.20 -2.98 -6.44
N LEU A 157 2.51 -4.08 -6.11
CA LEU A 157 3.14 -5.33 -5.70
C LEU A 157 4.00 -5.96 -6.80
N GLY A 158 3.74 -5.65 -8.07
CA GLY A 158 4.58 -6.08 -9.19
C GLY A 158 5.99 -5.48 -9.21
N PHE A 159 6.26 -4.44 -8.42
CA PHE A 159 7.59 -3.84 -8.26
C PHE A 159 8.33 -4.30 -7.00
N LEU A 160 7.74 -5.23 -6.22
CA LEU A 160 8.29 -5.66 -4.94
C LEU A 160 9.45 -6.64 -5.15
N ASP A 161 10.61 -6.29 -4.60
CA ASP A 161 11.71 -7.24 -4.44
C ASP A 161 11.47 -8.07 -3.17
N PHE A 162 11.27 -9.38 -3.31
CA PHE A 162 10.95 -10.27 -2.18
C PHE A 162 12.14 -10.52 -1.25
N ALA A 163 13.35 -10.54 -1.79
CA ALA A 163 14.56 -10.86 -1.03
C ALA A 163 14.93 -9.71 -0.09
N THR A 164 14.78 -8.46 -0.57
CA THR A 164 15.12 -7.27 0.21
C THR A 164 13.92 -6.55 0.81
N GLY A 165 12.72 -6.75 0.25
CA GLY A 165 11.51 -5.99 0.58
C GLY A 165 11.44 -4.60 -0.08
N ARG A 166 12.42 -4.26 -0.92
CA ARG A 166 12.51 -2.93 -1.53
C ARG A 166 11.30 -2.67 -2.44
N LEU A 167 10.65 -1.53 -2.22
CA LEU A 167 9.51 -1.10 -3.00
C LEU A 167 9.43 0.43 -3.01
N PHE A 168 9.95 1.05 -4.07
CA PHE A 168 9.96 2.51 -4.22
C PHE A 168 9.58 3.01 -5.64
N PRO A 169 8.58 2.42 -6.31
CA PRO A 169 8.14 2.92 -7.61
C PRO A 169 7.57 4.34 -7.51
N SER A 170 7.74 5.14 -8.56
CA SER A 170 7.06 6.44 -8.65
C SER A 170 5.55 6.24 -8.84
N ILE A 171 4.75 7.23 -8.46
CA ILE A 171 3.29 7.17 -8.65
C ILE A 171 2.95 7.05 -10.14
N GLU A 172 3.71 7.70 -11.01
CA GLU A 172 3.60 7.56 -12.47
C GLU A 172 3.78 6.12 -12.93
N LYS A 173 4.84 5.42 -12.50
CA LYS A 173 5.06 4.01 -12.83
C LYS A 173 3.95 3.09 -12.31
N ILE A 174 3.43 3.37 -11.12
CA ILE A 174 2.29 2.63 -10.57
C ILE A 174 1.05 2.86 -11.44
N ALA A 175 0.78 4.10 -11.82
CA ALA A 175 -0.38 4.49 -12.61
C ALA A 175 -0.33 3.88 -14.02
N GLU A 176 0.83 3.95 -14.68
CA GLU A 176 1.10 3.33 -15.98
C GLU A 176 0.87 1.82 -15.93
N ARG A 177 1.49 1.12 -14.96
CA ARG A 177 1.32 -0.33 -14.80
C ARG A 177 -0.12 -0.74 -14.45
N ALA A 178 -0.85 0.11 -13.74
CA ALA A 178 -2.27 -0.13 -13.43
C ALA A 178 -3.22 0.27 -14.58
N GLY A 179 -2.75 0.98 -15.60
CA GLY A 179 -3.58 1.50 -16.69
C GLY A 179 -4.56 2.60 -16.23
N VAL A 180 -4.15 3.43 -15.27
CA VAL A 180 -5.03 4.49 -14.71
C VAL A 180 -4.36 5.85 -14.73
N HIS A 181 -5.17 6.90 -14.64
CA HIS A 181 -4.66 8.26 -14.51
C HIS A 181 -3.91 8.48 -13.18
N TYR A 182 -2.91 9.37 -13.19
CA TYR A 182 -2.08 9.70 -12.03
C TYR A 182 -2.90 10.01 -10.76
N ASN A 183 -3.90 10.89 -10.88
CA ASN A 183 -4.74 11.28 -9.74
C ASN A 183 -5.54 10.11 -9.17
N SER A 184 -5.95 9.15 -10.02
CA SER A 184 -6.64 7.94 -9.59
C SER A 184 -5.70 7.04 -8.78
N ALA A 185 -4.44 6.90 -9.20
CA ALA A 185 -3.41 6.18 -8.43
C ALA A 185 -3.12 6.87 -7.09
N VAL A 186 -3.04 8.20 -7.04
CA VAL A 186 -2.89 8.96 -5.79
C VAL A 186 -4.04 8.69 -4.82
N ALA A 187 -5.28 8.78 -5.31
CA ALA A 187 -6.48 8.52 -4.51
C ALA A 187 -6.55 7.07 -4.01
N ALA A 188 -6.18 6.11 -4.87
CA ALA A 188 -6.12 4.70 -4.53
C ALA A 188 -5.10 4.42 -3.43
N ILE A 189 -3.87 4.93 -3.56
CA ILE A 189 -2.83 4.80 -2.53
C ILE A 189 -3.30 5.40 -1.21
N ARG A 190 -4.03 6.53 -1.22
CA ARG A 190 -4.61 7.11 0.00
C ARG A 190 -5.58 6.15 0.68
N ARG A 191 -6.51 5.55 -0.08
CA ARG A 191 -7.50 4.60 0.45
C ARG A 191 -6.85 3.29 0.93
N LEU A 192 -5.89 2.74 0.18
CA LEU A 192 -5.14 1.55 0.59
C LEU A 192 -4.39 1.77 1.91
N ARG A 193 -3.82 2.97 2.11
CA ARG A 193 -3.21 3.37 3.39
C ARG A 193 -4.22 3.51 4.52
N HIS A 194 -5.37 4.10 4.24
CA HIS A 194 -6.43 4.25 5.23
C HIS A 194 -6.87 2.90 5.82
N HIS A 195 -6.92 1.84 4.99
CA HIS A 195 -7.25 0.47 5.43
C HIS A 195 -6.05 -0.35 5.95
N GLY A 196 -4.86 0.23 6.01
CA GLY A 196 -3.65 -0.45 6.50
C GLY A 196 -3.13 -1.58 5.58
N LEU A 197 -3.53 -1.58 4.31
CA LEU A 197 -3.04 -2.53 3.30
C LEU A 197 -1.60 -2.18 2.88
N ILE A 198 -1.24 -0.91 2.87
CA ILE A 198 0.11 -0.43 2.59
C ILE A 198 0.42 0.76 3.49
N GLU A 199 1.69 1.05 3.69
CA GLU A 199 2.15 2.31 4.28
C GLU A 199 3.22 2.94 3.36
N ARG A 200 3.48 4.23 3.55
CA ARG A 200 4.39 5.00 2.71
C ARG A 200 5.30 5.89 3.54
N VAL A 201 6.61 5.83 3.27
CA VAL A 201 7.61 6.78 3.75
C VAL A 201 8.01 7.72 2.63
N ARG A 202 8.03 9.02 2.93
CA ARG A 202 8.55 10.04 2.00
C ARG A 202 10.07 10.07 2.11
N ARG A 203 10.75 10.06 0.95
CA ARG A 203 12.21 10.01 0.85
C ARG A 203 12.73 11.27 0.18
N THR A 204 13.90 11.72 0.61
CA THR A 204 14.64 12.83 0.01
C THR A 204 16.07 12.40 -0.27
N THR A 205 16.68 12.96 -1.30
CA THR A 205 18.09 12.74 -1.65
C THR A 205 18.76 14.09 -1.77
N ARG A 206 20.05 14.16 -1.43
CA ARG A 206 20.81 15.41 -1.54
C ARG A 206 20.95 15.80 -3.01
N THR A 207 20.60 17.03 -3.32
CA THR A 207 21.01 17.66 -4.58
C THR A 207 22.49 17.95 -4.47
N GLY A 208 23.31 17.49 -5.42
CA GLY A 208 24.77 17.71 -5.46
C GLY A 208 25.21 19.18 -5.60
N ASN A 209 24.38 20.12 -5.15
CA ASN A 209 24.54 21.56 -5.15
C ASN A 209 25.26 22.04 -3.87
N ASP A 210 26.16 21.24 -3.30
CA ASP A 210 26.85 21.51 -2.02
C ASP A 210 27.58 22.87 -1.98
N LYS A 211 27.87 23.44 -3.16
CA LYS A 211 28.59 24.71 -3.32
C LYS A 211 27.70 25.92 -3.70
N GLN A 212 26.41 25.73 -3.98
CA GLN A 212 25.49 26.81 -4.36
C GLN A 212 24.54 27.16 -3.21
N ALA A 213 24.05 28.41 -3.14
CA ALA A 213 23.01 28.76 -2.19
C ALA A 213 21.66 28.29 -2.77
N GLY A 214 21.06 27.28 -2.16
CA GLY A 214 19.75 26.75 -2.57
C GLY A 214 19.40 25.47 -1.80
N PRO A 215 18.15 24.99 -1.86
CA PRO A 215 17.75 23.74 -1.22
C PRO A 215 18.65 22.56 -1.62
N GLN A 216 19.30 21.98 -0.61
CA GLN A 216 20.28 20.89 -0.71
C GLN A 216 19.63 19.49 -0.73
N LEU A 217 18.29 19.41 -0.68
CA LEU A 217 17.53 18.17 -0.65
C LEU A 217 16.40 18.23 -1.67
N GLU A 218 16.24 17.16 -2.44
CA GLU A 218 15.14 16.95 -3.38
C GLU A 218 14.32 15.71 -3.00
N GLN A 219 13.00 15.79 -3.19
CA GLN A 219 12.12 14.67 -2.91
C GLN A 219 12.26 13.59 -3.99
N THR A 220 12.59 12.37 -3.56
CA THR A 220 12.69 11.21 -4.44
C THR A 220 11.41 10.37 -4.43
N SER A 221 11.44 9.20 -5.08
CA SER A 221 10.33 8.28 -5.04
C SER A 221 10.07 7.80 -3.61
N ASN A 222 8.80 7.80 -3.22
CA ASN A 222 8.41 7.32 -1.90
C ASN A 222 8.70 5.82 -1.78
N ALA A 223 9.06 5.36 -0.59
CA ALA A 223 9.09 3.94 -0.29
C ALA A 223 7.73 3.49 0.25
N TYR A 224 7.32 2.29 -0.15
CA TYR A 224 6.13 1.62 0.33
C TYR A 224 6.53 0.38 1.12
N PHE A 225 5.78 0.07 2.17
CA PHE A 225 6.06 -1.07 3.03
C PHE A 225 4.78 -1.59 3.69
N PHE A 226 4.90 -2.70 4.41
CA PHE A 226 3.77 -3.42 4.99
C PHE A 226 3.88 -3.44 6.52
N ASP A 227 2.93 -2.79 7.20
CA ASP A 227 2.79 -2.83 8.67
C ASP A 227 1.37 -3.28 9.04
N HIS A 228 0.97 -4.43 8.46
CA HIS A 228 -0.41 -4.92 8.52
C HIS A 228 -0.90 -5.14 9.95
N ARG A 229 -0.06 -5.69 10.84
CA ARG A 229 -0.45 -6.01 12.22
C ARG A 229 -0.87 -4.78 13.02
N ARG A 230 -0.24 -3.62 12.77
CA ARG A 230 -0.51 -2.38 13.51
C ARG A 230 -1.54 -1.49 12.81
N ARG A 231 -1.57 -1.50 11.48
CA ARG A 231 -2.36 -0.55 10.68
C ARG A 231 -3.68 -1.12 10.14
N MET A 232 -3.74 -2.41 9.89
CA MET A 232 -4.95 -3.04 9.34
C MET A 232 -5.98 -3.26 10.45
N ALA A 233 -7.27 -3.09 10.14
CA ALA A 233 -8.34 -3.41 11.08
C ALA A 233 -8.24 -4.88 11.55
N ALA A 234 -8.49 -5.13 12.84
CA ALA A 234 -8.22 -6.42 13.47
C ALA A 234 -8.88 -7.62 12.76
N ARG A 235 -10.15 -7.50 12.36
CA ARG A 235 -10.88 -8.56 11.64
C ARG A 235 -10.28 -8.84 10.25
N THR A 236 -9.89 -7.79 9.53
CA THR A 236 -9.25 -7.89 8.21
C THR A 236 -7.87 -8.54 8.34
N TRP A 237 -7.09 -8.16 9.34
CA TRP A 237 -5.79 -8.76 9.66
C TRP A 237 -5.92 -10.26 9.98
N GLN A 238 -6.85 -10.64 10.84
CA GLN A 238 -7.09 -12.05 11.19
C GLN A 238 -7.45 -12.87 9.94
N THR A 239 -8.31 -12.32 9.08
CA THR A 239 -8.71 -12.98 7.82
C THR A 239 -7.53 -13.14 6.87
N TYR A 240 -6.75 -12.08 6.68
CA TYR A 240 -5.52 -12.08 5.89
C TYR A 240 -4.55 -13.15 6.41
N TRP A 241 -4.25 -13.12 7.71
CA TRP A 241 -3.29 -14.01 8.35
C TRP A 241 -3.71 -15.47 8.26
N LYS A 242 -5.00 -15.77 8.47
CA LYS A 242 -5.54 -17.13 8.32
C LYS A 242 -5.39 -17.64 6.88
N ARG A 243 -5.71 -16.81 5.88
CA ARG A 243 -5.55 -17.15 4.45
C ARG A 243 -4.09 -17.36 4.10
N LEU A 244 -3.20 -16.52 4.62
CA LEU A 244 -1.76 -16.60 4.38
C LEU A 244 -1.18 -17.90 4.92
N ILE A 245 -1.47 -18.25 6.18
CA ILE A 245 -1.02 -19.51 6.77
C ILE A 245 -1.48 -20.71 5.93
N LEU A 246 -2.76 -20.72 5.52
CA LEU A 246 -3.30 -21.82 4.72
C LEU A 246 -2.59 -21.92 3.35
N ALA A 247 -2.33 -20.79 2.70
CA ALA A 247 -1.66 -20.75 1.41
C ALA A 247 -0.19 -21.18 1.52
N LEU A 248 0.53 -20.74 2.54
CA LEU A 248 1.92 -21.16 2.80
C LEU A 248 2.02 -22.65 3.13
N ARG A 249 1.07 -23.19 3.90
CA ARG A 249 0.99 -24.65 4.15
C ARG A 249 0.81 -25.44 2.85
N ARG A 250 -0.03 -24.96 1.92
CA ARG A 250 -0.21 -25.60 0.61
C ARG A 250 1.06 -25.53 -0.24
N LEU A 251 1.80 -24.42 -0.15
CA LEU A 251 3.08 -24.28 -0.84
C LEU A 251 4.12 -25.28 -0.30
N GLY A 252 4.24 -25.42 1.02
CA GLY A 252 5.13 -26.40 1.64
C GLY A 252 4.70 -27.87 1.46
N ALA A 253 3.40 -28.13 1.31
CA ALA A 253 2.86 -29.46 1.00
C ALA A 253 3.11 -29.88 -0.47
N ARG A 254 3.53 -28.96 -1.34
CA ARG A 254 3.96 -29.24 -2.71
C ARG A 254 5.35 -29.88 -2.67
N ARG A 255 5.40 -31.14 -2.23
CA ARG A 255 6.58 -32.02 -2.29
C ARG A 255 7.13 -31.96 -3.73
N PRO A 256 8.46 -31.86 -3.98
CA PRO A 256 8.96 -32.23 -5.29
C PRO A 256 8.46 -33.66 -5.54
N ALA A 257 7.90 -33.92 -6.72
CA ALA A 257 7.64 -35.30 -7.13
C ALA A 257 8.93 -36.07 -6.79
N ALA A 258 8.81 -37.13 -5.99
CA ALA A 258 9.98 -37.95 -5.67
C ALA A 258 10.69 -38.24 -6.99
N PRO A 259 12.03 -38.13 -7.08
CA PRO A 259 12.70 -38.56 -8.29
C PRO A 259 12.23 -39.99 -8.52
N VAL A 260 11.60 -40.22 -9.66
CA VAL A 260 11.28 -41.58 -10.09
C VAL A 260 12.64 -42.24 -10.20
N LEU A 261 13.01 -43.01 -9.18
CA LEU A 261 14.15 -43.90 -9.24
C LEU A 261 13.83 -44.84 -10.39
N SER A 262 14.40 -44.56 -11.56
CA SER A 262 14.47 -45.52 -12.64
C SER A 262 15.35 -46.63 -12.10
N ILE A 263 14.74 -47.65 -11.50
CA ILE A 263 15.41 -48.90 -11.16
C ILE A 263 15.68 -49.59 -12.50
N VAL A 264 16.77 -49.19 -13.14
CA VAL A 264 17.41 -50.00 -14.18
C VAL A 264 18.18 -51.08 -13.44
N GLY A 265 17.72 -52.33 -13.54
CA GLY A 265 18.52 -53.49 -13.15
C GLY A 265 18.13 -54.23 -11.87
N ALA A 266 16.83 -54.42 -11.61
CA ALA A 266 16.43 -55.55 -10.76
C ALA A 266 16.40 -56.84 -11.62
N PRO A 267 17.15 -57.91 -11.29
CA PRO A 267 17.01 -59.18 -11.99
C PRO A 267 15.56 -59.70 -11.82
N PRO A 268 14.96 -60.30 -12.86
CA PRO A 268 13.59 -60.77 -12.77
C PRO A 268 13.47 -61.79 -11.65
N ALA A 269 12.49 -61.60 -10.77
CA ALA A 269 12.17 -62.55 -9.72
C ALA A 269 11.91 -63.94 -10.31
N PRO A 270 12.27 -65.04 -9.61
CA PRO A 270 12.01 -66.38 -10.11
C PRO A 270 10.49 -66.54 -10.37
N PRO A 271 10.10 -67.16 -11.49
CA PRO A 271 8.70 -67.30 -11.85
C PRO A 271 7.97 -68.07 -10.74
N THR A 272 6.78 -67.58 -10.41
CA THR A 272 5.92 -68.26 -9.44
C THR A 272 5.54 -69.67 -9.94
N PRO A 273 5.19 -70.62 -9.06
CA PRO A 273 4.82 -71.98 -9.45
C PRO A 273 3.71 -72.02 -10.51
N LEU A 274 2.79 -71.04 -10.47
CA LEU A 274 1.71 -70.91 -11.44
C LEU A 274 2.21 -70.43 -12.82
N GLN A 275 3.20 -69.53 -12.86
CA GLN A 275 3.83 -69.10 -14.12
C GLN A 275 4.66 -70.23 -14.75
N ALA A 276 5.35 -71.03 -13.93
CA ALA A 276 6.05 -72.22 -14.39
C ALA A 276 5.07 -73.28 -14.94
N ALA A 277 3.94 -73.49 -14.26
CA ALA A 277 2.89 -74.41 -14.72
C ALA A 277 2.25 -73.97 -16.04
N LEU A 278 1.97 -72.66 -16.20
CA LEU A 278 1.43 -72.10 -17.45
C LEU A 278 2.44 -72.20 -18.60
N ALA A 279 3.73 -71.95 -18.34
CA ALA A 279 4.76 -72.09 -19.35
C ALA A 279 4.90 -73.56 -19.82
N SER A 280 4.90 -74.51 -18.89
CA SER A 280 4.90 -75.94 -19.22
C SER A 280 3.66 -76.38 -19.99
N TYR A 281 2.48 -75.84 -19.67
CA TYR A 281 1.25 -76.12 -20.40
C TYR A 281 1.27 -75.53 -21.82
N GLY A 282 1.81 -74.31 -21.98
CA GLY A 282 2.00 -73.69 -23.28
C GLY A 282 2.94 -74.47 -24.19
N SER A 283 4.06 -75.00 -23.66
CA SER A 283 4.96 -75.88 -24.41
C SER A 283 4.27 -77.18 -24.86
N LYS A 284 3.45 -77.78 -24.00
CA LYS A 284 2.71 -79.02 -24.33
C LYS A 284 1.61 -78.81 -25.37
N LEU A 285 1.03 -77.62 -25.45
CA LEU A 285 0.08 -77.26 -26.51
C LEU A 285 0.81 -77.05 -27.85
N ALA A 286 1.94 -76.35 -27.84
CA ALA A 286 2.75 -76.15 -29.03
C ALA A 286 3.32 -77.46 -29.60
N GLU A 287 3.65 -78.45 -28.75
CA GLU A 287 4.07 -79.79 -29.18
C GLU A 287 2.91 -80.60 -29.79
N ARG A 288 1.66 -80.37 -29.39
CA ARG A 288 0.48 -81.03 -29.98
C ARG A 288 0.16 -80.51 -31.37
N ASP A 289 0.28 -79.20 -31.57
CA ASP A 289 0.01 -78.52 -32.85
C ASP A 289 1.07 -78.81 -33.94
N HIS A 290 2.15 -79.52 -33.60
CA HIS A 290 3.19 -79.94 -34.54
C HIS A 290 3.15 -81.44 -34.90
N THR A 291 2.13 -82.17 -34.44
CA THR A 291 1.95 -83.62 -34.71
C THR A 291 0.62 -83.98 -35.37
N GLU A 292 -0.11 -83.00 -35.91
CA GLU A 292 -1.25 -83.18 -36.84
C GLU A 292 -0.92 -82.55 -38.20
#